data_AF-A0A0T6APN1-F1
#
_entry.id   AF-A0A0T6APN1-F1
#
_cell.length_a   1.000
_cell.length_b   1.000
_cell.length_c   1.000
_cell.angle_alpha   90.00
_cell.angle_beta   90.00
_cell.angle_gamma   90.00
#
_symmetry.space_group_name_H-M   'P 1'
#
loop_
_entity.id
_entity.type
_entity.pdbx_description
1 polymer ?
#
loop_
_entity_poly.entity_id
_entity_poly.type
_entity_poly.pdbx_seq_one_letter_code
_entity_poly.pdbx_strand_id
1 'polypeptide(L)' 'MKKQKAVIRFVLCIRNDGCDDLELRKVYQVIADPDASEEGYIRIIDESGEDYL' A
#
# COMPACT_ATOMS: atom_id res chain seq x y z
N MET A 1 -12.92 -24.94 -9.63
CA MET A 1 -12.40 -24.09 -8.53
C MET A 1 -12.70 -22.64 -8.88
N LYS A 2 -13.56 -21.93 -8.14
CA LYS A 2 -13.86 -20.53 -8.41
C LYS A 2 -12.63 -19.70 -8.01
N LYS A 3 -11.91 -19.11 -8.97
CA LYS A 3 -10.90 -18.09 -8.66
C LYS A 3 -11.64 -16.95 -7.98
N GLN A 4 -11.47 -16.81 -6.67
CA GLN A 4 -11.95 -15.61 -5.99
C GLN A 4 -11.21 -14.44 -6.62
N LYS A 5 -11.98 -13.47 -7.13
CA LYS A 5 -11.42 -12.24 -7.69
C LYS A 5 -10.74 -11.53 -6.53
N ALA A 6 -9.40 -11.49 -6.54
CA ALA A 6 -8.64 -10.80 -5.51
C ALA A 6 -9.12 -9.35 -5.46
N VAL A 7 -9.57 -8.92 -4.28
CA VAL A 7 -9.99 -7.52 -4.07
C VAL A 7 -8.72 -6.71 -3.95
N ILE A 8 -8.38 -5.99 -5.02
CA ILE A 8 -7.26 -5.05 -5.02
C ILE A 8 -7.73 -3.78 -4.31
N ARG A 9 -6.97 -3.34 -3.31
CA ARG A 9 -7.22 -2.09 -2.60
C ARG A 9 -6.16 -1.08 -2.99
N PHE A 10 -6.56 0.18 -3.04
CA PHE A 10 -5.67 1.30 -3.32
C PHE A 10 -5.82 2.36 -2.24
N VAL A 11 -4.75 3.09 -1.98
CA VAL A 11 -4.72 4.22 -1.06
C VAL A 11 -4.14 5.44 -1.75
N LEU A 12 -4.51 6.62 -1.25
CA LEU A 12 -3.99 7.90 -1.73
C LEU A 12 -3.17 8.52 -0.59
N CYS A 13 -1.94 8.92 -0.87
CA CYS A 13 -1.15 9.65 0.12
C CYS A 13 -1.70 11.08 0.26
N ILE A 14 -2.33 11.36 1.40
CA ILE A 14 -2.93 12.68 1.69
C ILE A 14 -1.93 13.58 2.43
N ARG A 15 -1.00 12.96 3.18
CA ARG A 15 0.05 13.57 3.98
C ARG A 15 1.22 12.57 4.06
N ASN A 16 2.45 13.08 4.02
CA ASN A 16 3.68 12.30 4.05
C ASN A 16 4.66 12.81 5.12
N ASP A 17 4.14 13.38 6.22
CA ASP A 17 4.96 13.95 7.29
C ASP A 17 5.95 12.90 7.85
N GLY A 18 7.25 13.10 7.60
CA GLY A 18 8.32 12.19 8.03
C GLY A 18 8.52 10.96 7.13
N CYS A 19 7.90 10.93 5.95
CA CYS A 19 8.06 9.86 4.96
C CYS A 19 8.23 10.50 3.57
N ASP A 20 9.39 11.10 3.33
CA ASP A 20 9.71 11.86 2.11
C ASP A 20 9.70 11.00 0.84
N ASP A 21 9.84 9.68 0.97
CA ASP A 21 9.74 8.73 -0.14
C ASP A 21 8.31 8.58 -0.69
N LEU A 22 7.30 8.97 0.09
CA LEU A 22 5.91 8.98 -0.37
C LEU A 22 5.55 10.32 -1.02
N GLU A 23 4.97 10.22 -2.21
CA GLU A 23 4.53 11.36 -3.02
C GLU A 23 3.08 11.74 -2.67
N LEU A 24 2.88 13.01 -2.30
CA LEU A 24 1.54 13.53 -2.03
C LEU A 24 0.64 13.40 -3.26
N ARG A 25 -0.59 12.94 -3.02
CA ARG A 25 -1.64 12.72 -4.03
C ARG A 25 -1.29 11.62 -5.04
N LYS A 26 -0.27 10.81 -4.77
CA LYS A 26 0.00 9.57 -5.50
C LYS A 26 -0.86 8.42 -4.96
N VAL A 27 -1.29 7.57 -5.89
CA VAL A 27 -2.08 6.36 -5.59
C VAL A 27 -1.14 5.17 -5.48
N TYR A 28 -1.32 4.38 -4.44
CA TYR A 28 -0.54 3.17 -4.18
C TYR A 28 -1.44 1.95 -4.07
N GLN A 29 -0.95 0.80 -4.52
CA GLN A 29 -1.63 -0.48 -4.35
C GLN A 29 -1.30 -1.07 -2.98
N VAL A 30 -2.31 -1.50 -2.23
CA VAL A 30 -2.10 -2.20 -0.96
C VAL A 30 -1.82 -3.68 -1.23
N ILE A 31 -0.78 -4.21 -0.58
CA ILE A 31 -0.47 -5.64 -0.56
C ILE A 31 -0.72 -6.22 0.83
N ALA A 32 -1.05 -7.51 0.87
CA ALA A 32 -1.27 -8.21 2.13
C ALA A 32 0.08 -8.48 2.79
N ASP A 33 0.26 -7.92 3.98
CA ASP A 33 1.42 -8.14 4.83
C ASP A 33 0.93 -8.42 6.26
N PRO A 34 0.91 -9.69 6.69
CA PRO A 34 0.41 -10.08 8.00
C PRO A 34 1.18 -9.40 9.15
N ASP A 35 2.51 -9.38 9.06
CA ASP A 35 3.39 -8.79 10.08
C ASP A 35 3.10 -7.30 10.24
N ALA A 36 3.02 -6.56 9.13
CA ALA A 36 2.63 -5.15 9.12
C ALA A 36 1.23 -4.93 9.73
N SER A 37 0.29 -5.80 9.38
CA SER A 37 -1.10 -5.67 9.80
C SER A 37 -1.28 -5.89 11.30
N GLU A 38 -0.46 -6.74 11.94
CA GLU A 38 -0.47 -6.93 13.39
C GLU A 38 -0.06 -5.65 14.13
N GLU A 39 0.82 -4.86 13.54
CA GLU A 39 1.27 -3.57 14.06
C GLU A 39 0.38 -2.39 13.60
N GLY A 40 -0.64 -2.65 12.77
CA GLY A 40 -1.55 -1.65 12.25
C GLY A 40 -1.03 -0.85 11.04
N TYR A 41 0.09 -1.28 10.46
CA TYR A 41 0.64 -0.74 9.22
C TYR A 41 0.01 -1.39 7.99
N ILE A 42 0.17 -0.73 6.84
CA ILE A 42 -0.21 -1.28 5.54
C ILE A 42 0.98 -1.22 4.61
N ARG A 43 1.25 -2.32 3.91
CA ARG A 43 2.29 -2.33 2.90
C ARG A 43 1.73 -1.94 1.55
N ILE A 44 2.39 -1.02 0.87
CA ILE A 44 1.94 -0.40 -0.37
C ILE A 44 3.00 -0.49 -1.46
N ILE A 45 2.58 -0.51 -2.73
CA ILE A 45 3.46 -0.54 -3.90
C ILE A 45 3.08 0.60 -4.85
N ASP A 46 4.07 1.28 -5.42
CA ASP A 46 3.88 2.35 -6.40
C ASP A 46 3.90 1.84 -7.87
N GLU A 47 3.92 2.75 -8.85
CA GLU A 47 3.96 2.41 -10.28
C GLU A 47 5.32 1.84 -10.74
N SER A 48 6.40 2.17 -10.04
CA SER A 48 7.74 1.60 -10.25
C SER A 48 7.82 0.14 -9.79
N GLY A 49 6.92 -0.27 -8.89
CA GLY A 49 6.98 -1.56 -8.22
C GLY A 49 7.82 -1.54 -6.95
N GLU A 50 8.18 -0.35 -6.44
CA GLU A 50 8.82 -0.22 -5.14
C GLU A 50 7.78 -0.36 -4.03
N ASP A 51 8.14 -1.09 -2.97
CA ASP A 51 7.28 -1.33 -1.83
C ASP A 51 7.67 -0.48 -0.62
N TYR A 52 6.66 -0.04 0.12
CA TYR A 52 6.78 0.81 1.30
C TYR A 52 5.92 0.24 2.43
N LEU A 53 6.40 0.36 3.66
CA LEU A 53 5.74 -0.13 4.88
C LEU A 53 5.35 1.02 5.81
#